data_AF-A0A6N9R7I1-F1
#
_entry.id   AF-A0A6N9R7I1-F1
#
_cell.length_a   1.000
_cell.length_b   1.000
_cell.length_c   1.000
_cell.angle_alpha   90.00
_cell.angle_beta   90.00
_cell.angle_gamma   90.00
#
_symmetry.space_group_name_H-M   'P 1'
#
loop_
_entity.id
_entity.type
_entity.pdbx_description
1 polymer ?
#
loop_
_entity_poly.entity_id
_entity_poly.type
_entity_poly.pdbx_seq_one_letter_code
_entity_poly.pdbx_strand_id
1 'polypeptide(L)' 'SGTIEIAAEYAGDGAFPPAVSSPVSVAVDVKLQVSDPARIPALSDRTLLWVALALAALGAHRLRRPRN' A
#
# COMPACT_ATOMS: atom_id res chain seq x y z
N SER A 1 -5.88 8.35 -21.02
CA SER A 1 -4.96 9.41 -21.41
C SER A 1 -5.74 10.71 -21.50
N GLY A 2 -5.10 11.85 -21.28
CA GLY A 2 -5.73 13.17 -21.39
C GLY A 2 -4.67 14.26 -21.55
N THR A 3 -5.07 15.45 -21.99
CA THR A 3 -4.19 16.61 -22.10
C THR A 3 -4.50 17.59 -20.98
N ILE A 4 -3.45 18.11 -20.34
CA ILE A 4 -3.56 19.16 -19.32
C ILE A 4 -2.78 20.38 -19.80
N GLU A 5 -3.34 21.57 -19.59
CA GLU A 5 -2.64 22.83 -19.84
C GLU A 5 -2.03 23.35 -18.55
N ILE A 6 -0.75 23.73 -18.61
CA ILE A 6 -0.01 24.26 -17.47
C ILE A 6 0.46 25.66 -17.83
N ALA A 7 0.07 26.65 -17.04
CA ALA A 7 0.58 28.01 -17.12
C ALA A 7 1.22 28.39 -15.78
N ALA A 8 2.29 29.18 -15.84
CA ALA A 8 2.93 29.75 -14.66
C ALA A 8 2.43 31.18 -14.45
N GLU A 9 2.15 31.52 -13.20
CA GLU A 9 1.83 32.88 -12.79
C GLU A 9 2.98 33.45 -11.98
N TYR A 10 3.42 34.64 -12.36
CA TYR A 10 4.35 35.46 -11.61
C TYR A 10 3.58 36.63 -11.02
N ALA A 11 3.56 36.72 -9.68
CA ALA A 11 2.77 37.71 -8.95
C ALA A 11 3.33 39.14 -9.03
N GLY A 12 4.47 39.37 -9.68
CA GLY A 12 5.14 40.67 -9.72
C GLY A 12 6.04 40.93 -8.51
N ASP A 13 6.90 41.93 -8.63
CA ASP A 13 7.69 42.51 -7.54
C ASP A 13 7.88 44.02 -7.71
N GLY A 14 8.74 44.64 -6.89
CA GLY A 14 8.99 46.08 -6.94
C GLY A 14 9.66 46.57 -8.23
N ALA A 15 10.21 45.66 -9.04
CA ALA A 15 10.88 45.96 -10.30
C ALA A 15 10.06 45.52 -11.52
N PHE A 16 9.20 44.51 -11.41
CA PHE A 16 8.45 43.94 -12.53
C PHE A 16 6.97 43.71 -12.22
N PRO A 17 6.06 44.01 -13.16
CA PRO A 17 4.64 43.78 -12.96
C PRO A 17 4.30 42.28 -12.97
N PRO A 18 3.13 41.91 -12.40
CA PRO A 18 2.62 40.54 -12.49
C PRO A 18 2.41 40.10 -13.94
N ALA A 19 2.63 38.82 -14.22
CA ALA A 19 2.46 38.26 -15.56
C ALA A 19 2.09 36.77 -15.52
N VAL A 20 1.37 36.32 -16.54
CA VAL A 20 1.02 34.91 -16.75
C VAL A 20 1.71 34.42 -18.03
N SER A 21 2.33 33.25 -17.96
CA SER A 21 3.01 32.66 -19.11
C SER A 21 2.00 32.12 -20.14
N SER A 22 2.45 31.93 -21.38
CA SER A 22 1.71 31.11 -22.33
C SER A 22 1.56 29.68 -21.79
N PRO A 23 0.38 29.04 -21.95
CA PRO A 23 0.15 27.69 -21.46
C PRO A 23 0.94 26.65 -22.29
N VAL A 24 1.37 25.59 -21.61
CA VAL A 24 2.01 24.41 -22.21
C VAL A 24 1.09 23.22 -22.10
N SER A 25 0.81 22.55 -23.21
CA SER A 25 0.00 21.33 -23.25
C SER A 25 0.86 20.11 -22.93
N VAL A 26 0.45 19.32 -21.93
CA VAL A 26 1.10 18.08 -21.51
C VAL A 26 0.15 16.91 -21.69
N ALA A 27 0.59 15.91 -22.44
CA ALA A 27 -0.13 14.64 -22.54
C ALA A 27 0.15 13.78 -21.30
N VAL A 28 -0.91 13.30 -20.66
CA VAL A 28 -0.85 12.50 -19.43
C VAL A 28 -1.50 11.15 -19.66
N ASP A 29 -0.77 10.09 -19.33
CA ASP A 29 -1.27 8.73 -19.36
C ASP A 29 -1.57 8.22 -17.96
N VAL A 30 -2.74 7.58 -17.82
CA VAL A 30 -3.14 6.94 -16.56
C VAL A 30 -2.37 5.63 -16.45
N LYS A 31 -1.45 5.55 -15.49
CA LYS A 31 -0.82 4.28 -15.13
C LYS A 31 -1.64 3.60 -14.06
N LEU A 32 -2.46 2.62 -14.47
CA LEU A 32 -3.12 1.69 -13.55
C LEU A 32 -2.04 0.78 -12.95
N GLN A 33 -1.61 1.09 -11.74
CA GLN A 33 -0.75 0.20 -10.98
C GLN A 33 -1.66 -0.84 -10.31
N VAL A 34 -1.91 -1.95 -11.00
CA VAL A 34 -2.57 -3.10 -10.40
C VAL A 34 -1.57 -3.72 -9.43
N SER A 35 -1.81 -3.53 -8.13
CA SER A 35 -1.07 -4.26 -7.10
C SER A 35 -1.29 -5.75 -7.33
N ASP A 36 -0.22 -6.47 -7.65
CA ASP A 36 -0.23 -7.93 -7.79
C ASP A 36 -0.82 -8.51 -6.50
N PRO A 37 -1.86 -9.37 -6.54
CA PRO A 37 -2.41 -9.96 -5.32
C PRO A 37 -1.27 -10.68 -4.58
N ALA A 38 -1.00 -10.24 -3.35
CA ALA A 38 0.02 -10.83 -2.50
C ALA A 38 -0.17 -12.35 -2.49
N ARG A 39 0.82 -13.10 -2.98
CA ARG A 39 0.79 -14.56 -3.00
C ARG A 39 0.95 -15.05 -1.56
N ILE A 40 -0.16 -15.32 -0.88
CA ILE A 40 -0.17 -15.90 0.47
C ILE A 40 0.31 -17.36 0.33
N PRO A 41 1.43 -17.76 0.97
CA PRO A 41 1.85 -19.16 0.94
C PRO A 41 0.81 -20.01 1.68
N ALA A 42 0.25 -21.01 0.99
CA ALA A 42 -0.58 -22.01 1.64
C ALA A 42 0.30 -22.85 2.58
N LEU A 43 -0.12 -22.99 3.84
CA LEU A 43 0.49 -23.95 4.76
C LEU A 43 0.17 -25.36 4.25
N SER A 44 1.19 -26.21 4.21
CA SER A 44 0.99 -27.64 3.91
C SER A 44 0.18 -28.35 5.00
N ASP A 45 -0.50 -29.44 4.65
CA ASP A 45 -1.23 -30.29 5.62
C ASP A 45 -0.32 -30.76 6.76
N ARG A 46 0.95 -31.05 6.45
CA ARG A 46 1.94 -31.47 7.45
C ARG A 46 2.25 -30.37 8.45
N THR A 47 2.36 -29.11 7.99
CA THR A 47 2.55 -27.96 8.90
C THR A 47 1.33 -27.71 9.77
N LEU A 48 0.12 -27.88 9.23
CA LEU A 48 -1.11 -27.76 10.02
C LEU A 48 -1.21 -28.85 11.09
N LEU A 49 -0.78 -30.08 10.77
CA LEU A 49 -0.79 -31.21 11.71
C LEU A 49 0.15 -30.97 12.91
N TRP A 50 1.35 -30.44 12.67
CA TRP A 50 2.27 -30.08 13.76
C TRP A 50 1.74 -28.95 14.62
N VAL A 51 1.12 -27.93 14.02
CA VAL A 51 0.49 -26.83 14.76
C VAL A 51 -0.65 -27.36 15.64
N ALA A 52 -1.51 -28.23 15.09
CA ALA A 52 -2.58 -28.87 15.84
C ALA A 52 -2.06 -29.71 17.02
N LEU A 53 -0.98 -30.48 16.80
CA LEU A 53 -0.36 -31.28 17.85
C LEU A 53 0.22 -30.41 18.97
N ALA A 54 0.92 -29.33 18.62
CA ALA A 54 1.48 -28.39 19.59
C ALA A 54 0.37 -27.71 20.42
N LEU A 55 -0.74 -27.31 19.78
CA LEU A 55 -1.90 -26.75 20.47
C LEU A 55 -2.57 -27.76 21.41
N ALA A 56 -2.72 -29.02 20.98
CA ALA A 56 -3.29 -30.08 21.81
C ALA A 56 -2.42 -30.37 23.05
N ALA A 57 -1.09 -30.45 22.86
CA ALA A 57 -0.15 -30.63 23.96
C ALA A 57 -0.19 -29.46 24.95
N LEU A 58 -0.25 -28.21 24.45
CA LEU A 58 -0.35 -27.02 25.29
C LEU A 58 -1.68 -26.95 26.05
N GLY A 59 -2.79 -27.33 25.41
CA GLY A 59 -4.11 -27.42 26.05
C GLY A 59 -4.15 -28.47 27.17
N ALA A 60 -3.61 -29.67 26.91
CA ALA A 60 -3.50 -30.74 27.91
C ALA A 60 -2.62 -30.34 29.11
N HIS A 61 -1.58 -29.53 28.88
CA HIS A 61 -0.73 -29.00 29.95
C HIS A 61 -1.46 -27.96 30.82
N ARG A 62 -2.36 -27.15 30.24
CA ARG A 62 -3.14 -26.16 31.01
C ARG A 62 -4.22 -26.80 31.89
N LEU A 63 -4.80 -27.91 31.43
CA LEU A 63 -5.80 -28.67 32.19
C LEU A 63 -5.19 -29.49 33.35
N ARG A 64 -3.87 -29.71 33.32
CA ARG A 64 -3.12 -30.46 34.35
C ARG A 64 -2.48 -29.58 35.43
N ARG A 65 -2.88 -28.31 35.60
CA ARG A 65 -2.49 -27.58 36.83
C ARG A 65 -3.37 -28.07 37.98
N PRO A 66 -2.85 -28.87 38.94
CA PRO A 66 -3.59 -29.13 40.16
C PRO A 66 -3.81 -27.80 40.89
N ARG A 67 -5.07 -27.53 41.26
CA ARG A 67 -5.39 -26.55 42.31
C ARG A 67 -4.83 -27.12 43.62
N ASN A 68 -3.73 -26.54 44.08
CA ASN A 68 -3.38 -26.50 45.50
C ASN A 68 -3.63 -25.08 45.99
#